data_AF-A0A8J5EJM6-F1
#
_entry.id   AF-A0A8J5EJM6-F1
#
_cell.length_a   1.000
_cell.length_b   1.000
_cell.length_c   1.000
_cell.angle_alpha   90.00
_cell.angle_beta   90.00
_cell.angle_gamma   90.00
#
_symmetry.space_group_name_H-M   'P 1'
#
loop_
_entity.id
_entity.type
_entity.pdbx_description
1 polymer ?
#
loop_
_entity_poly.entity_id
_entity_poly.type
_entity_poly.pdbx_seq_one_letter_code
_entity_poly.pdbx_strand_id
1 'polypeptide(L)'
;MSIPAHLQFLQPAELEALKKIQTELPQIISKADHSEMYGHQLSDSEGPGKAYSETTRDIILLKFLKARDYDVAQASEMLLDALKWRKEFDPLGCASAEHDSKFDKLGVITAKGAGGQPQVTNWNLYGAVSNRKEIFGDLKGFLRWRVGIMERSLALLDFSKPGAGSMLLQVHDYKNVSFLRLDAETKAASKETIRVFQSYYPETLERKFFVNVPTLMQFVFGFVNKFLSRETVAKFVVYSNGKDLKKSLGDWVPNEYGGKGGSLLDMAVGTDKAESEPAEKKTESKDESKTEAEKKTEPVESKTEPEVESKTEPDVETKTEPEVETKTAPTTEPTEPATATEATEPSTEPIKA
;
A
#
# COMPACT_ATOMS: atom_id res chain seq x y z
N MET A 1 -37.72 -2.58 -10.62
CA MET A 1 -37.00 -1.32 -10.35
C MET A 1 -35.79 -1.25 -11.28
N SER A 2 -35.44 -0.05 -11.75
CA SER A 2 -34.22 0.17 -12.54
C SER A 2 -32.97 -0.03 -11.67
N ILE A 3 -31.89 -0.58 -12.24
CA ILE A 3 -30.60 -0.74 -11.55
C ILE A 3 -29.95 0.66 -11.42
N PRO A 4 -29.55 1.10 -10.21
CA PRO A 4 -28.86 2.36 -10.00
C PRO A 4 -27.63 2.52 -10.89
N ALA A 5 -27.33 3.75 -11.34
CA ALA A 5 -26.26 4.02 -12.30
C ALA A 5 -24.88 3.53 -11.82
N HIS A 6 -24.59 3.64 -10.52
CA HIS A 6 -23.33 3.18 -9.93
C HIS A 6 -23.21 1.65 -9.88
N LEU A 7 -24.24 0.90 -10.26
CA LEU A 7 -24.25 -0.58 -10.26
C LEU A 7 -24.41 -1.17 -11.67
N GLN A 8 -24.60 -0.35 -12.70
CA GLN A 8 -24.87 -0.83 -14.07
C GLN A 8 -23.70 -1.58 -14.71
N PHE A 9 -22.49 -1.44 -14.16
CA PHE A 9 -21.30 -2.16 -14.62
C PHE A 9 -21.23 -3.62 -14.13
N LEU A 10 -22.05 -3.97 -13.12
CA LEU A 10 -22.01 -5.28 -12.49
C LEU A 10 -22.69 -6.35 -13.35
N GLN A 11 -22.11 -7.54 -13.35
CA GLN A 11 -22.75 -8.73 -13.88
C GLN A 11 -23.94 -9.15 -12.99
N PRO A 12 -24.93 -9.89 -13.52
CA PRO A 12 -26.10 -10.30 -12.74
C PRO A 12 -25.77 -11.02 -11.43
N ALA A 13 -24.75 -11.89 -11.43
CA ALA A 13 -24.30 -12.62 -10.23
C ALA A 13 -23.67 -11.69 -9.18
N GLU A 14 -22.89 -10.70 -9.61
CA GLU A 14 -22.26 -9.70 -8.72
C GLU A 14 -23.33 -8.81 -8.07
N LEU A 15 -24.36 -8.42 -8.83
CA LEU A 15 -25.50 -7.67 -8.30
C LEU A 15 -26.31 -8.50 -7.30
N GLU A 16 -26.46 -9.81 -7.54
CA GLU A 16 -27.10 -10.72 -6.58
C GLU A 16 -26.29 -10.84 -5.29
N ALA A 17 -24.96 -10.97 -5.38
CA ALA A 17 -24.07 -11.00 -4.23
C ALA A 17 -24.16 -9.71 -3.41
N LEU A 18 -24.19 -8.54 -4.07
CA LEU A 18 -24.40 -7.25 -3.41
C LEU A 18 -25.73 -7.20 -2.64
N LYS A 19 -26.82 -7.65 -3.24
CA LYS A 19 -28.13 -7.71 -2.55
C LYS A 19 -28.12 -8.62 -1.34
N LYS A 20 -27.43 -9.76 -1.41
CA LYS A 20 -27.31 -10.70 -0.30
C LYS A 20 -26.53 -10.08 0.87
N ILE A 21 -25.35 -9.51 0.62
CA ILE A 21 -24.58 -8.86 1.70
C ILE A 21 -25.29 -7.63 2.27
N GLN A 22 -26.02 -6.86 1.46
CA GLN A 22 -26.89 -5.76 1.94
C GLN A 22 -27.97 -6.28 2.90
N THR A 23 -28.52 -7.47 2.65
CA THR A 23 -29.53 -8.10 3.51
C THR A 23 -28.92 -8.56 4.84
N GLU A 24 -27.66 -9.03 4.82
CA GLU A 24 -26.93 -9.46 6.02
C GLU A 24 -26.37 -8.28 6.84
N LEU A 25 -26.18 -7.12 6.22
CA LEU A 25 -25.49 -5.96 6.79
C LEU A 25 -26.02 -5.51 8.17
N PRO A 26 -27.34 -5.44 8.44
CA PRO A 26 -27.82 -5.07 9.77
C PRO A 26 -27.35 -6.03 10.87
N GLN A 27 -27.30 -7.33 10.58
CA GLN A 27 -26.79 -8.33 11.53
C GLN A 27 -25.26 -8.23 11.69
N ILE A 28 -24.54 -7.95 10.61
CA ILE A 28 -23.08 -7.73 10.64
C ILE A 28 -22.75 -6.53 11.54
N ILE A 29 -23.41 -5.38 11.32
CA ILE A 29 -23.24 -4.17 12.13
C ILE A 29 -23.61 -4.43 13.59
N SER A 30 -24.72 -5.12 13.85
CA SER A 30 -25.13 -5.48 15.21
C SER A 30 -24.11 -6.37 15.92
N LYS A 31 -23.52 -7.36 15.23
CA LYS A 31 -22.48 -8.24 15.78
C LYS A 31 -21.16 -7.51 16.01
N ALA A 32 -20.83 -6.52 15.18
CA ALA A 32 -19.65 -5.69 15.36
C ALA A 32 -19.84 -4.62 16.46
N ASP A 33 -21.10 -4.22 16.69
CA ASP A 33 -21.46 -3.03 17.46
C ASP A 33 -20.65 -1.80 16.98
N HIS A 34 -20.58 -1.68 15.64
CA HIS A 34 -19.87 -0.63 14.90
C HIS A 34 -20.33 -0.60 13.43
N SER A 35 -20.50 0.60 12.87
CA SER A 35 -21.06 0.83 11.52
C SER A 35 -20.19 1.71 10.63
N GLU A 36 -19.06 2.22 11.13
CA GLU A 36 -18.18 3.12 10.39
C GLU A 36 -17.15 2.35 9.56
N MET A 37 -16.98 2.74 8.30
CA MET A 37 -15.93 2.25 7.40
C MET A 37 -15.39 3.39 6.54
N TYR A 38 -14.08 3.65 6.61
CA TYR A 38 -13.35 4.69 5.87
C TYR A 38 -13.91 6.11 5.99
N GLY A 39 -14.49 6.46 7.14
CA GLY A 39 -15.14 7.73 7.40
C GLY A 39 -16.65 7.76 7.10
N HIS A 40 -17.21 6.67 6.57
CA HIS A 40 -18.61 6.61 6.12
C HIS A 40 -19.45 5.66 6.99
N GLN A 41 -20.73 5.99 7.16
CA GLN A 41 -21.68 5.08 7.79
C GLN A 41 -22.19 4.04 6.78
N LEU A 42 -22.27 2.78 7.21
CA LEU A 42 -22.84 1.69 6.41
C LEU A 42 -24.35 1.52 6.58
N SER A 43 -24.93 2.15 7.60
CA SER A 43 -26.38 2.20 7.86
C SER A 43 -26.85 3.62 8.09
N ASP A 44 -28.16 3.83 7.92
CA ASP A 44 -28.87 5.09 8.19
C ASP A 44 -29.18 5.30 9.68
N SER A 45 -28.88 4.31 10.53
CA SER A 45 -29.07 4.37 11.98
C SER A 45 -28.17 5.44 12.62
N GLU A 46 -28.81 6.45 13.21
CA GLU A 46 -28.25 7.74 13.62
C GLU A 46 -27.00 7.70 14.50
N GLY A 47 -26.00 8.50 14.12
CA GLY A 47 -25.14 9.24 15.04
C GLY A 47 -24.98 10.66 14.51
N PRO A 48 -25.00 11.72 15.36
CA PRO A 48 -24.99 13.10 14.89
C PRO A 48 -23.76 13.42 14.02
N GLY A 49 -24.00 14.04 12.86
CA GLY A 49 -22.95 14.63 12.01
C GLY A 49 -22.19 13.69 11.07
N LYS A 50 -22.62 12.43 10.88
CA LYS A 50 -21.94 11.47 10.00
C LYS A 50 -22.71 11.21 8.70
N ALA A 51 -22.02 11.24 7.56
CA ALA A 51 -22.63 11.09 6.24
C ALA A 51 -22.94 9.62 5.91
N TYR A 52 -24.21 9.30 5.71
CA TYR A 52 -24.68 8.06 5.09
C TYR A 52 -25.06 8.31 3.63
N SER A 53 -24.71 7.38 2.76
CA SER A 53 -25.10 7.37 1.34
C SER A 53 -25.19 5.92 0.89
N GLU A 54 -26.32 5.55 0.28
CA GLU A 54 -26.49 4.20 -0.27
C GLU A 54 -25.43 3.89 -1.31
N THR A 55 -25.10 4.85 -2.17
CA THR A 55 -24.06 4.71 -3.19
C THR A 55 -22.70 4.42 -2.56
N THR A 56 -22.33 5.15 -1.51
CA THR A 56 -21.05 4.96 -0.81
C THR A 56 -21.01 3.64 -0.06
N ARG A 57 -22.09 3.29 0.65
CA ARG A 57 -22.27 1.97 1.27
C ARG A 57 -22.04 0.88 0.22
N ASP A 58 -22.71 0.95 -0.92
CA ASP A 58 -22.61 -0.07 -1.97
C ASP A 58 -21.19 -0.20 -2.51
N ILE A 59 -20.51 0.92 -2.79
CA ILE A 59 -19.12 0.92 -3.24
C ILE A 59 -18.20 0.28 -2.20
N ILE A 60 -18.42 0.55 -0.91
CA ILE A 60 -17.64 -0.07 0.16
C ILE A 60 -17.93 -1.59 0.21
N LEU A 61 -19.18 -2.03 0.19
CA LEU A 61 -19.52 -3.45 0.19
C LEU A 61 -18.93 -4.19 -1.02
N LEU A 62 -18.93 -3.57 -2.20
CA LEU A 62 -18.31 -4.12 -3.40
C LEU A 62 -16.80 -4.34 -3.24
N LYS A 63 -16.09 -3.52 -2.45
CA LYS A 63 -14.67 -3.76 -2.15
C LYS A 63 -14.46 -5.07 -1.39
N PHE A 64 -15.30 -5.37 -0.40
CA PHE A 64 -15.24 -6.62 0.36
C PHE A 64 -15.63 -7.82 -0.48
N LEU A 65 -16.71 -7.71 -1.27
CA LEU A 65 -17.13 -8.75 -2.21
C LEU A 65 -16.04 -9.07 -3.22
N LYS A 66 -15.48 -8.04 -3.88
CA LYS A 66 -14.43 -8.22 -4.88
C LYS A 66 -13.17 -8.87 -4.27
N ALA A 67 -12.80 -8.50 -3.05
CA ALA A 67 -11.66 -9.10 -2.36
C ALA A 67 -11.84 -10.59 -2.00
N ARG A 68 -13.07 -11.12 -2.13
CA ARG A 68 -13.43 -12.53 -1.89
C ARG A 68 -14.13 -13.15 -3.09
N ASP A 69 -13.82 -12.68 -4.31
CA ASP A 69 -14.36 -13.22 -5.56
C ASP A 69 -15.90 -13.32 -5.57
N TYR A 70 -16.57 -12.36 -4.92
CA TYR A 70 -18.02 -12.29 -4.70
C TYR A 70 -18.63 -13.46 -3.90
N ASP A 71 -17.82 -14.21 -3.15
CA ASP A 71 -18.30 -15.10 -2.09
C ASP A 71 -18.88 -14.27 -0.94
N VAL A 72 -20.20 -14.31 -0.80
CA VAL A 72 -20.93 -13.51 0.19
C VAL A 72 -20.54 -13.90 1.61
N ALA A 73 -20.39 -15.18 1.92
CA ALA A 73 -20.09 -15.63 3.28
C ALA A 73 -18.71 -15.13 3.72
N GLN A 74 -17.70 -15.29 2.87
CA GLN A 74 -16.34 -14.83 3.15
C GLN A 74 -16.25 -13.29 3.19
N ALA A 75 -16.98 -12.58 2.33
CA ALA A 75 -17.02 -11.13 2.33
C ALA A 75 -17.71 -10.58 3.59
N SER A 76 -18.81 -11.20 4.03
CA SER A 76 -19.52 -10.85 5.26
C SER A 76 -18.65 -11.08 6.51
N GLU A 77 -17.90 -12.19 6.56
CA GLU A 77 -16.94 -12.45 7.64
C GLU A 77 -15.82 -11.40 7.66
N MET A 78 -15.22 -11.10 6.49
CA MET A 78 -14.18 -10.07 6.39
C MET A 78 -14.68 -8.68 6.80
N LEU A 79 -15.92 -8.32 6.42
CA LEU A 79 -16.54 -7.05 6.81
C LEU A 79 -16.78 -6.99 8.32
N LEU A 80 -17.28 -8.07 8.91
CA LEU A 80 -17.48 -8.18 10.37
C LEU A 80 -16.17 -7.97 11.13
N ASP A 81 -15.10 -8.66 10.71
CA ASP A 81 -13.79 -8.56 11.35
C ASP A 81 -13.19 -7.15 11.18
N ALA A 82 -13.37 -6.53 10.02
CA ALA A 82 -12.94 -5.16 9.80
C ALA A 82 -13.68 -4.18 10.70
N LEU A 83 -15.01 -4.28 10.84
CA LEU A 83 -15.79 -3.41 11.71
C LEU A 83 -15.42 -3.56 13.19
N LYS A 84 -15.19 -4.79 13.66
CA LYS A 84 -14.68 -5.04 15.02
C LYS A 84 -13.30 -4.42 15.22
N TRP A 85 -12.38 -4.61 14.27
CA TRP A 85 -11.05 -4.02 14.35
C TRP A 85 -11.11 -2.49 14.36
N ARG A 86 -11.97 -1.87 13.54
CA ARG A 86 -12.12 -0.40 13.52
C ARG A 86 -12.61 0.13 14.86
N LYS A 87 -13.56 -0.56 15.50
CA LYS A 87 -14.02 -0.24 16.85
C LYS A 87 -12.90 -0.30 17.89
N GLU A 88 -12.09 -1.35 17.86
CA GLU A 88 -11.04 -1.59 18.85
C GLU A 88 -9.79 -0.73 18.63
N PHE A 89 -9.38 -0.55 17.38
CA PHE A 89 -8.13 0.12 16.99
C PHE A 89 -8.29 1.64 16.88
N ASP A 90 -9.50 2.12 16.57
CA ASP A 90 -9.85 3.52 16.32
C ASP A 90 -8.95 4.18 15.25
N PRO A 91 -9.09 3.78 13.97
CA PRO A 91 -8.27 4.32 12.89
C PRO A 91 -8.59 5.79 12.59
N LEU A 92 -9.84 6.23 12.77
CA LEU A 92 -10.19 7.65 12.62
C LEU A 92 -9.53 8.51 13.70
N GLY A 93 -9.44 8.02 14.94
CA GLY A 93 -8.64 8.66 15.98
C GLY A 93 -7.14 8.66 15.67
N CYS A 94 -6.62 7.68 14.93
CA CYS A 94 -5.24 7.75 14.41
C CYS A 94 -5.06 8.86 13.38
N ALA A 95 -6.08 9.16 12.59
CA ALA A 95 -6.03 10.18 11.54
C ALA A 95 -6.00 11.60 12.11
N SER A 96 -6.74 11.83 13.20
CA SER A 96 -6.92 13.12 13.87
C SER A 96 -5.94 13.39 15.01
N ALA A 97 -5.32 12.35 15.60
CA ALA A 97 -4.33 12.51 16.65
C ALA A 97 -3.03 13.12 16.11
N GLU A 98 -2.40 13.93 16.96
CA GLU A 98 -0.99 14.29 16.78
C GLU A 98 -0.13 13.03 16.80
N HIS A 99 0.93 13.05 16.00
CA HIS A 99 1.92 11.98 15.96
C HIS A 99 3.28 12.51 16.40
N ASP A 100 4.15 11.59 16.79
CA ASP A 100 5.54 11.91 17.13
C ASP A 100 6.27 12.50 15.92
N SER A 101 6.97 13.61 16.11
CA SER A 101 7.65 14.37 15.04
C SER A 101 8.70 13.54 14.28
N LYS A 102 9.14 12.41 14.83
CA LYS A 102 9.97 11.43 14.12
C LYS A 102 9.32 10.91 12.83
N PHE A 103 7.99 11.01 12.69
CA PHE A 103 7.29 10.57 11.49
C PHE A 103 6.97 11.68 10.47
N ASP A 104 7.18 12.95 10.80
CA ASP A 104 6.78 14.12 9.96
C ASP A 104 7.35 14.05 8.53
N LYS A 105 8.54 13.46 8.39
CA LYS A 105 9.26 13.37 7.10
C LYS A 105 9.06 12.04 6.38
N LEU A 106 8.27 11.13 6.95
CA LEU A 106 8.13 9.76 6.44
C LEU A 106 6.86 9.55 5.63
N GLY A 107 5.91 10.48 5.72
CA GLY A 107 4.60 10.35 5.10
C GLY A 107 4.16 11.66 4.47
N VAL A 108 3.75 11.62 3.20
CA VAL A 108 3.16 12.78 2.52
C VAL A 108 1.90 12.34 1.79
N ILE A 109 0.90 13.21 1.70
CA ILE A 109 -0.29 12.99 0.88
C ILE A 109 -0.31 14.07 -0.20
N THR A 110 -0.45 13.70 -1.46
CA THR A 110 -0.67 14.65 -2.55
C THR A 110 -1.97 14.31 -3.27
N ALA A 111 -2.62 15.31 -3.86
CA ALA A 111 -3.86 15.15 -4.60
C ALA A 111 -3.78 15.89 -5.93
N LYS A 112 -3.97 15.16 -7.04
CA LYS A 112 -4.05 15.75 -8.38
C LYS A 112 -5.50 16.00 -8.78
N GLY A 113 -5.80 17.22 -9.19
CA GLY A 113 -7.14 17.66 -9.63
C GLY A 113 -7.93 18.32 -8.49
N ALA A 114 -8.41 19.54 -8.72
CA ALA A 114 -9.25 20.26 -7.76
C ALA A 114 -10.73 20.05 -8.08
N GLY A 115 -11.56 19.83 -7.05
CA GLY A 115 -13.02 20.05 -7.14
C GLY A 115 -13.89 18.94 -7.73
N GLY A 116 -13.57 17.66 -7.52
CA GLY A 116 -14.57 16.61 -7.80
C GLY A 116 -14.11 15.17 -7.57
N GLN A 117 -12.94 14.78 -8.08
CA GLN A 117 -12.37 13.42 -7.92
C GLN A 117 -10.84 13.50 -7.94
N PRO A 118 -10.20 13.85 -6.81
CA PRO A 118 -8.75 13.94 -6.79
C PRO A 118 -8.13 12.55 -6.95
N GLN A 119 -7.08 12.44 -7.77
CA GLN A 119 -6.21 11.27 -7.71
C GLN A 119 -5.27 11.46 -6.51
N VAL A 120 -5.55 10.73 -5.43
CA VAL A 120 -4.83 10.83 -4.16
C VAL A 120 -3.65 9.86 -4.15
N THR A 121 -2.47 10.37 -3.78
CA THR A 121 -1.25 9.58 -3.63
C THR A 121 -0.74 9.66 -2.19
N ASN A 122 -0.58 8.50 -1.57
CA ASN A 122 0.06 8.34 -0.26
C ASN A 122 1.54 7.96 -0.45
N TRP A 123 2.43 8.83 0.01
CA TRP A 123 3.88 8.68 -0.12
C TRP A 123 4.47 8.19 1.19
N ASN A 124 5.31 7.17 1.15
CA ASN A 124 6.04 6.63 2.29
C ASN A 124 7.54 6.70 2.01
N LEU A 125 8.23 7.58 2.71
CA LEU A 125 9.62 7.95 2.45
C LEU A 125 10.57 7.18 3.37
N TYR A 126 10.61 5.85 3.23
CA TYR A 126 11.46 5.00 4.08
C TYR A 126 12.95 5.29 3.92
N GLY A 127 13.36 5.83 2.78
CA GLY A 127 14.70 6.33 2.56
C GLY A 127 15.14 7.50 3.44
N ALA A 128 14.18 8.23 4.02
CA ALA A 128 14.44 9.30 4.97
C ALA A 128 14.64 8.80 6.41
N VAL A 129 14.44 7.50 6.68
CA VAL A 129 14.64 6.91 8.00
C VAL A 129 16.14 6.81 8.28
N SER A 130 16.65 7.72 9.12
CA SER A 130 18.03 7.70 9.60
C SER A 130 18.25 6.67 10.72
N ASN A 131 17.24 6.45 11.58
CA ASN A 131 17.29 5.54 12.72
C ASN A 131 16.11 4.57 12.72
N ARG A 132 16.32 3.36 12.20
CA ARG A 132 15.27 2.34 12.08
C ARG A 132 14.72 1.88 13.43
N LYS A 133 15.55 1.81 14.47
CA LYS A 133 15.11 1.39 15.81
C LYS A 133 14.19 2.42 16.45
N GLU A 134 14.43 3.70 16.21
CA GLU A 134 13.57 4.78 16.70
C GLU A 134 12.21 4.82 16.01
N ILE A 135 12.17 4.53 14.70
CA ILE A 135 10.94 4.50 13.92
C ILE A 135 10.14 3.21 14.13
N PHE A 136 10.80 2.05 14.09
CA PHE A 136 10.13 0.74 14.08
C PHE A 136 10.19 -0.01 15.41
N GLY A 137 10.98 0.46 16.38
CA GLY A 137 11.10 -0.17 17.70
C GLY A 137 9.84 -0.03 18.55
N ASP A 138 9.08 1.05 18.37
CA ASP A 138 7.70 1.16 18.85
C ASP A 138 6.73 0.79 17.73
N LEU A 139 6.48 -0.51 17.58
CA LEU A 139 5.57 -1.03 16.56
C LEU A 139 4.16 -0.45 16.69
N LYS A 140 3.67 -0.21 17.91
CA LYS A 140 2.32 0.32 18.13
C LYS A 140 2.22 1.76 17.66
N GLY A 141 3.17 2.61 18.05
CA GLY A 141 3.25 4.00 17.60
C GLY A 141 3.38 4.10 16.08
N PHE A 142 4.25 3.28 15.50
CA PHE A 142 4.42 3.19 14.04
C PHE A 142 3.12 2.82 13.33
N LEU A 143 2.42 1.78 13.78
CA LEU A 143 1.17 1.34 13.15
C LEU A 143 0.07 2.38 13.27
N ARG A 144 -0.06 3.05 14.43
CA ARG A 144 -1.04 4.14 14.59
C ARG A 144 -0.76 5.27 13.60
N TRP A 145 0.48 5.73 13.49
CA TRP A 145 0.86 6.73 12.48
C TRP A 145 0.56 6.23 11.05
N ARG A 146 0.94 5.00 10.74
CA ARG A 146 0.81 4.43 9.39
C ARG A 146 -0.64 4.22 8.95
N VAL A 147 -1.53 3.91 9.90
CA VAL A 147 -2.98 3.87 9.71
C VAL A 147 -3.56 5.27 9.63
N GLY A 148 -3.10 6.21 10.47
CA GLY A 148 -3.55 7.60 10.44
C GLY A 148 -3.36 8.26 9.07
N ILE A 149 -2.18 8.11 8.46
CA ILE A 149 -1.96 8.64 7.10
C ILE A 149 -2.80 7.91 6.04
N MET A 150 -3.09 6.61 6.23
CA MET A 150 -3.99 5.86 5.34
C MET A 150 -5.40 6.43 5.39
N GLU A 151 -5.96 6.64 6.58
CA GLU A 151 -7.29 7.22 6.79
C GLU A 151 -7.39 8.66 6.28
N ARG A 152 -6.38 9.51 6.55
CA ARG A 152 -6.31 10.86 5.97
C ARG A 152 -6.33 10.83 4.44
N SER A 153 -5.71 9.82 3.83
CA SER A 153 -5.72 9.66 2.37
C SER A 153 -7.09 9.21 1.87
N LEU A 154 -7.74 8.26 2.56
CA LEU A 154 -9.09 7.79 2.22
C LEU A 154 -10.15 8.89 2.33
N ALA A 155 -10.02 9.79 3.32
CA ALA A 155 -10.92 10.92 3.51
C ALA A 155 -10.93 11.92 2.33
N LEU A 156 -9.92 11.88 1.46
CA LEU A 156 -9.84 12.71 0.25
C LEU A 156 -10.47 12.04 -0.98
N LEU A 157 -10.84 10.76 -0.90
CA LEU A 157 -11.40 10.02 -2.02
C LEU A 157 -12.88 10.31 -2.24
N ASP A 158 -13.33 10.08 -3.47
CA ASP A 158 -14.74 10.18 -3.85
C ASP A 158 -15.38 8.79 -3.91
N PHE A 159 -16.11 8.43 -2.87
CA PHE A 159 -16.94 7.22 -2.81
C PHE A 159 -18.36 7.43 -3.36
N SER A 160 -18.64 8.51 -4.10
CA SER A 160 -19.91 8.69 -4.80
C SER A 160 -19.96 7.96 -6.15
N LYS A 161 -18.82 7.46 -6.65
CA LYS A 161 -18.73 6.70 -7.91
C LYS A 161 -17.76 5.52 -7.80
N PRO A 162 -18.04 4.40 -8.49
CA PRO A 162 -17.11 3.28 -8.57
C PRO A 162 -15.85 3.67 -9.36
N GLY A 163 -14.77 2.93 -9.15
CA GLY A 163 -13.53 3.05 -9.91
C GLY A 163 -12.43 3.84 -9.20
N ALA A 164 -11.50 4.40 -9.99
CA ALA A 164 -10.23 4.96 -9.50
C ALA A 164 -10.41 6.09 -8.47
N GLY A 165 -11.47 6.90 -8.56
CA GLY A 165 -11.75 7.95 -7.59
C GLY A 165 -12.00 7.45 -6.15
N SER A 166 -12.28 6.16 -5.98
CA SER A 166 -12.47 5.47 -4.69
C SER A 166 -11.26 4.61 -4.28
N MET A 167 -10.10 4.83 -4.89
CA MET A 167 -8.86 4.08 -4.64
C MET A 167 -7.65 5.01 -4.56
N LEU A 168 -6.61 4.57 -3.85
CA LEU A 168 -5.37 5.31 -3.61
C LEU A 168 -4.25 4.85 -4.53
N LEU A 169 -3.44 5.79 -4.98
CA LEU A 169 -2.07 5.49 -5.37
C LEU A 169 -1.19 5.44 -4.11
N GLN A 170 -0.23 4.52 -4.09
CA GLN A 170 0.80 4.49 -3.05
C GLN A 170 2.18 4.57 -3.68
N VAL A 171 3.05 5.40 -3.12
CA VAL A 171 4.48 5.46 -3.48
C VAL A 171 5.29 5.11 -2.25
N HIS A 172 6.21 4.16 -2.39
CA HIS A 172 7.22 3.83 -1.40
C HIS A 172 8.58 4.22 -1.98
N ASP A 173 9.26 5.16 -1.33
CA ASP A 173 10.61 5.58 -1.69
C ASP A 173 11.64 4.88 -0.80
N TYR A 174 12.50 4.08 -1.44
CA TYR A 174 13.57 3.32 -0.79
C TYR A 174 14.97 3.86 -1.06
N LYS A 175 15.10 5.12 -1.47
CA LYS A 175 16.40 5.78 -1.63
C LYS A 175 17.25 5.59 -0.36
N ASN A 176 18.50 5.16 -0.48
CA ASN A 176 19.40 4.91 0.66
C ASN A 176 18.98 3.76 1.61
N VAL A 177 17.95 2.98 1.29
CA VAL A 177 17.60 1.80 2.10
C VAL A 177 18.52 0.65 1.74
N SER A 178 19.19 0.08 2.75
CA SER A 178 19.94 -1.16 2.59
C SER A 178 19.02 -2.37 2.71
N PHE A 179 18.91 -3.14 1.64
CA PHE A 179 18.07 -4.33 1.58
C PHE A 179 18.78 -5.63 2.01
N LEU A 180 20.10 -5.60 2.12
CA LEU A 180 20.90 -6.78 2.46
C LEU A 180 20.76 -7.20 3.93
N ARG A 181 20.36 -6.28 4.81
CA ARG A 181 20.25 -6.52 6.27
C ARG A 181 19.05 -5.77 6.86
N LEU A 182 17.85 -6.27 6.56
CA LEU A 182 16.64 -5.84 7.26
C LEU A 182 16.63 -6.42 8.69
N ASP A 183 16.61 -5.52 9.68
CA ASP A 183 16.47 -5.87 11.10
C ASP A 183 15.08 -6.43 11.44
N ALA A 184 14.95 -6.98 12.64
CA ALA A 184 13.75 -7.67 13.09
C ALA A 184 12.57 -6.69 13.24
N GLU A 185 12.84 -5.47 13.72
CA GLU A 185 11.88 -4.40 13.93
C GLU A 185 11.26 -3.96 12.59
N THR A 186 12.09 -3.72 11.58
CA THR A 186 11.62 -3.36 10.23
C THR A 186 10.79 -4.49 9.61
N LYS A 187 11.21 -5.76 9.80
CA LYS A 187 10.44 -6.92 9.33
C LYS A 187 9.09 -7.04 10.05
N ALA A 188 9.06 -6.84 11.36
CA ALA A 188 7.84 -6.87 12.16
C ALA A 188 6.87 -5.76 11.73
N ALA A 189 7.36 -4.53 11.60
CA ALA A 189 6.58 -3.38 11.12
C ALA A 189 5.99 -3.62 9.73
N SER A 190 6.81 -4.12 8.79
CA SER A 190 6.36 -4.44 7.44
C SER A 190 5.30 -5.55 7.43
N LYS A 191 5.55 -6.66 8.13
CA LYS A 191 4.63 -7.80 8.21
C LYS A 191 3.28 -7.39 8.80
N GLU A 192 3.30 -6.63 9.89
CA GLU A 192 2.07 -6.21 10.57
C GLU A 192 1.30 -5.17 9.76
N THR A 193 1.99 -4.25 9.09
CA THR A 193 1.35 -3.31 8.15
C THR A 193 0.66 -4.04 6.99
N ILE A 194 1.33 -5.06 6.43
CA ILE A 194 0.74 -5.89 5.36
C ILE A 194 -0.51 -6.60 5.89
N ARG A 195 -0.44 -7.22 7.08
CA ARG A 195 -1.59 -7.88 7.71
C ARG A 195 -2.77 -6.92 7.87
N VAL A 196 -2.56 -5.77 8.49
CA VAL A 196 -3.60 -4.75 8.72
C VAL A 196 -4.25 -4.33 7.39
N PHE A 197 -3.45 -3.99 6.37
CA PHE A 197 -4.00 -3.51 5.10
C PHE A 197 -4.69 -4.59 4.27
N GLN A 198 -4.21 -5.84 4.31
CA GLN A 198 -4.90 -6.95 3.64
C GLN A 198 -6.21 -7.34 4.34
N SER A 199 -6.24 -7.28 5.67
CA SER A 199 -7.41 -7.69 6.46
C SER A 199 -8.51 -6.64 6.47
N TYR A 200 -8.16 -5.34 6.54
CA TYR A 200 -9.12 -4.29 6.88
C TYR A 200 -9.23 -3.16 5.85
N TYR A 201 -8.40 -3.18 4.80
CA TYR A 201 -8.45 -2.20 3.69
C TYR A 201 -8.54 -2.87 2.30
N PRO A 202 -9.49 -3.79 2.08
CA PRO A 202 -9.64 -4.45 0.79
C PRO A 202 -9.96 -3.44 -0.32
N GLU A 203 -9.37 -3.65 -1.50
CA GLU A 203 -9.68 -2.91 -2.73
C GLU A 203 -9.64 -1.38 -2.58
N THR A 204 -8.75 -0.86 -1.72
CA THR A 204 -8.45 0.58 -1.61
C THR A 204 -7.21 1.00 -2.40
N LEU A 205 -6.46 0.05 -2.96
CA LEU A 205 -5.23 0.32 -3.72
C LEU A 205 -5.51 0.28 -5.24
N GLU A 206 -5.24 1.39 -5.93
CA GLU A 206 -5.23 1.44 -7.39
C GLU A 206 -3.92 0.87 -7.95
N ARG A 207 -2.79 1.49 -7.58
CA ARG A 207 -1.43 1.06 -7.93
C ARG A 207 -0.45 1.39 -6.81
N LYS A 208 0.60 0.58 -6.70
CA LYS A 208 1.70 0.78 -5.76
C LYS A 208 3.02 0.89 -6.49
N PHE A 209 3.67 2.03 -6.34
CA PHE A 209 4.98 2.32 -6.90
C PHE A 209 6.06 2.10 -5.85
N PHE A 210 7.10 1.35 -6.20
CA PHE A 210 8.32 1.25 -5.41
C PHE A 210 9.43 1.91 -6.20
N VAL A 211 9.95 3.03 -5.68
CA VAL A 211 10.93 3.86 -6.38
C VAL A 211 12.28 3.83 -5.67
N ASN A 212 13.35 4.08 -6.44
CA ASN A 212 14.73 4.00 -5.96
C ASN A 212 15.08 2.61 -5.41
N VAL A 213 14.52 1.55 -6.00
CA VAL A 213 14.79 0.15 -5.63
C VAL A 213 16.03 -0.34 -6.39
N PRO A 214 17.08 -0.86 -5.73
CA PRO A 214 18.23 -1.42 -6.44
C PRO A 214 17.81 -2.46 -7.46
N THR A 215 18.37 -2.42 -8.68
CA THR A 215 17.99 -3.34 -9.77
C THR A 215 18.12 -4.80 -9.37
N LEU A 216 19.14 -5.14 -8.58
CA LEU A 216 19.31 -6.46 -8.00
C LEU A 216 18.10 -6.85 -7.13
N MET A 217 17.43 -5.94 -6.43
CA MET A 217 16.28 -6.28 -5.57
C MET A 217 14.94 -6.42 -6.30
N GLN A 218 14.86 -6.14 -7.61
CA GLN A 218 13.62 -6.31 -8.37
C GLN A 218 13.15 -7.77 -8.39
N PHE A 219 14.07 -8.75 -8.34
CA PHE A 219 13.70 -10.17 -8.28
C PHE A 219 13.07 -10.58 -6.94
N VAL A 220 13.34 -9.86 -5.85
CA VAL A 220 12.79 -10.17 -4.51
C VAL A 220 11.27 -9.93 -4.49
N PHE A 221 10.78 -8.96 -5.26
CA PHE A 221 9.33 -8.81 -5.46
C PHE A 221 8.70 -10.02 -6.17
N GLY A 222 9.46 -10.76 -7.00
CA GLY A 222 9.03 -12.04 -7.56
C GLY A 222 8.80 -13.15 -6.50
N PHE A 223 9.49 -13.07 -5.36
CA PHE A 223 9.38 -14.03 -4.24
C PHE A 223 8.42 -13.60 -3.12
N VAL A 224 8.27 -12.29 -2.90
CA VAL A 224 7.24 -11.71 -1.99
C VAL A 224 5.81 -12.08 -2.43
N ASN A 225 5.65 -12.55 -3.67
CA ASN A 225 4.42 -13.07 -4.27
C ASN A 225 3.72 -14.23 -3.51
N LYS A 226 4.37 -14.90 -2.55
CA LYS A 226 3.70 -15.97 -1.78
C LYS A 226 2.76 -15.46 -0.67
N PHE A 227 2.91 -14.20 -0.24
CA PHE A 227 2.10 -13.60 0.83
C PHE A 227 1.05 -12.61 0.33
N LEU A 228 1.10 -12.23 -0.96
CA LEU A 228 0.22 -11.24 -1.57
C LEU A 228 -0.66 -11.91 -2.63
N SER A 229 -1.92 -11.46 -2.77
CA SER A 229 -2.79 -11.96 -3.84
C SER A 229 -2.23 -11.58 -5.22
N ARG A 230 -2.51 -12.40 -6.25
CA ARG A 230 -2.10 -12.10 -7.64
C ARG A 230 -2.58 -10.73 -8.09
N GLU A 231 -3.80 -10.34 -7.70
CA GLU A 231 -4.35 -9.01 -7.97
C GLU A 231 -3.51 -7.89 -7.34
N THR A 232 -3.06 -8.06 -6.09
CA THR A 232 -2.22 -7.07 -5.41
C THR A 232 -0.88 -6.91 -6.13
N VAL A 233 -0.26 -8.01 -6.56
CA VAL A 233 1.03 -8.01 -7.27
C VAL A 233 0.88 -7.34 -8.64
N ALA A 234 -0.23 -7.55 -9.35
CA ALA A 234 -0.49 -6.90 -10.63
C ALA A 234 -0.58 -5.37 -10.53
N LYS A 235 -0.88 -4.84 -9.33
CA LYS A 235 -0.92 -3.40 -9.04
C LYS A 235 0.47 -2.80 -8.75
N PHE A 236 1.53 -3.62 -8.67
CA PHE A 236 2.87 -3.18 -8.29
C PHE A 236 3.69 -2.75 -9.51
N VAL A 237 4.33 -1.59 -9.38
CA VAL A 237 5.24 -1.02 -10.38
C VAL A 237 6.54 -0.67 -9.69
N VAL A 238 7.67 -1.13 -10.23
CA VAL A 238 8.99 -0.92 -9.61
C VAL A 238 9.87 -0.10 -10.55
N TYR A 239 10.53 0.91 -9.99
CA TYR A 239 11.50 1.75 -10.68
C TYR A 239 12.82 1.79 -9.92
N SER A 240 13.92 1.47 -10.61
CA SER A 240 15.26 1.62 -10.03
C SER A 240 15.66 3.09 -9.84
N ASN A 241 15.17 3.97 -10.71
CA ASN A 241 15.38 5.41 -10.63
C ASN A 241 14.05 6.08 -10.30
N GLY A 242 13.96 6.81 -9.18
CA GLY A 242 12.73 7.49 -8.78
C GLY A 242 12.24 8.55 -9.77
N LYS A 243 13.12 9.11 -10.62
CA LYS A 243 12.73 10.03 -11.70
C LYS A 243 11.87 9.38 -12.79
N ASP A 244 11.82 8.04 -12.83
CA ASP A 244 11.02 7.30 -13.79
C ASP A 244 9.55 7.20 -13.38
N LEU A 245 9.17 7.62 -12.16
CA LEU A 245 7.77 7.63 -11.72
C LEU A 245 6.88 8.44 -12.66
N LYS A 246 7.41 9.54 -13.23
CA LYS A 246 6.72 10.34 -14.26
C LYS A 246 6.26 9.52 -15.47
N LYS A 247 6.90 8.38 -15.79
CA LYS A 247 6.49 7.52 -16.90
C LYS A 247 5.10 6.92 -16.65
N SER A 248 4.75 6.66 -15.39
CA SER A 248 3.43 6.14 -15.01
C SER A 248 2.42 7.23 -14.68
N LEU A 249 2.86 8.31 -14.01
CA LEU A 249 1.95 9.30 -13.45
C LEU A 249 1.91 10.62 -14.23
N GLY A 250 2.86 10.85 -15.14
CA GLY A 250 2.97 12.07 -15.96
C GLY A 250 3.70 13.22 -15.26
N ASP A 251 3.76 14.37 -15.94
CA ASP A 251 4.57 15.54 -15.51
C ASP A 251 4.08 16.22 -14.22
N TRP A 252 2.90 15.88 -13.69
CA TRP A 252 2.39 16.48 -12.45
C TRP A 252 3.13 15.99 -11.20
N VAL A 253 3.87 14.87 -11.27
CA VAL A 253 4.59 14.35 -10.10
C VAL A 253 5.66 15.35 -9.61
N PRO A 254 6.10 15.24 -8.34
CA PRO A 254 7.11 16.16 -7.81
C PRO A 254 8.42 16.12 -8.60
N ASN A 255 9.18 17.20 -8.50
CA ASN A 255 10.46 17.40 -9.17
C ASN A 255 11.47 16.29 -8.83
N GLU A 256 11.45 15.81 -7.58
CA GLU A 256 12.28 14.71 -7.05
C GLU A 256 12.03 13.39 -7.80
N TYR A 257 10.82 13.23 -8.36
CA TYR A 257 10.36 12.05 -9.08
C TYR A 257 10.22 12.29 -10.59
N GLY A 258 10.92 13.31 -11.09
CA GLY A 258 11.15 13.57 -12.51
C GLY A 258 10.07 14.40 -13.21
N GLY A 259 9.03 14.81 -12.48
CA GLY A 259 7.97 15.68 -12.99
C GLY A 259 8.31 17.17 -12.83
N LYS A 260 7.26 17.99 -12.88
CA LYS A 260 7.28 19.46 -12.84
C LYS A 260 6.22 20.01 -11.88
N GLY A 261 5.73 19.18 -10.95
CA GLY A 261 4.65 19.56 -10.02
C GLY A 261 5.07 20.52 -8.90
N GLY A 262 6.37 20.76 -8.71
CA GLY A 262 6.90 21.42 -7.51
C GLY A 262 7.66 20.42 -6.63
N SER A 263 8.11 20.85 -5.44
CA SER A 263 8.65 19.91 -4.46
C SER A 263 7.52 19.04 -3.89
N LEU A 264 7.85 17.83 -3.43
CA LEU A 264 6.84 16.92 -2.85
C LEU A 264 6.11 17.57 -1.67
N LEU A 265 6.82 18.37 -0.85
CA LEU A 265 6.25 19.05 0.31
C LEU A 265 5.35 20.22 -0.09
N ASP A 266 5.70 20.98 -1.14
CA ASP A 266 4.84 22.06 -1.65
C ASP A 266 3.51 21.52 -2.19
N MET A 267 3.52 20.28 -2.69
CA MET A 267 2.35 19.58 -3.20
C MET A 267 1.51 18.89 -2.11
N ALA A 268 1.95 18.92 -0.86
CA ALA A 268 1.28 18.22 0.23
C ALA A 268 -0.12 18.79 0.50
N VAL A 269 -1.08 17.91 0.78
CA VAL A 269 -2.45 18.25 1.17
C VAL A 269 -2.77 17.67 2.55
N GLY A 270 -3.58 18.39 3.32
CA GLY A 270 -3.87 18.05 4.72
C GLY A 270 -2.92 18.74 5.71
N THR A 271 -3.07 18.43 7.00
CA THR A 271 -2.40 19.10 8.13
C THR A 271 -0.90 18.86 8.26
N ASP A 272 -0.29 18.04 7.40
CA ASP A 272 1.14 17.74 7.43
C ASP A 272 1.98 18.75 6.62
N LYS A 273 1.51 20.01 6.48
CA LYS A 273 2.38 21.12 6.08
C LYS A 273 3.35 21.37 7.24
N ALA A 274 4.45 20.62 7.27
CA ALA A 274 5.62 21.02 8.04
C ALA A 274 5.99 22.43 7.57
N GLU A 275 5.67 23.44 8.39
CA GLU A 275 6.15 24.80 8.20
C GLU A 275 7.68 24.74 8.24
N SER A 276 8.31 24.72 7.07
CA SER A 276 9.71 25.07 6.95
C SER A 276 9.80 26.58 7.18
N GLU A 277 10.00 27.01 8.42
CA GLU A 277 10.46 28.38 8.66
C GLU A 277 11.82 28.55 7.94
N PRO A 278 11.95 29.53 7.03
CA PRO A 278 13.25 29.85 6.47
C PRO A 278 14.09 30.50 7.57
N ALA A 279 15.27 29.93 7.84
CA ALA A 279 16.24 30.51 8.75
C ALA A 279 16.55 31.97 8.35
N GLU A 280 16.04 32.92 9.13
CA GLU A 280 16.41 34.33 9.00
C GLU A 280 17.90 34.48 9.30
N LYS A 281 18.66 34.78 8.25
CA LYS A 281 20.01 35.33 8.35
C LYS A 281 19.94 36.66 9.08
N LYS A 282 20.24 36.69 10.38
CA LYS A 282 20.68 37.92 11.05
C LYS A 282 22.05 38.30 10.53
N THR A 283 22.07 39.12 9.48
CA THR A 283 23.21 39.97 9.16
C THR A 283 23.20 41.16 10.11
N GLU A 284 23.95 41.08 11.21
CA GLU A 284 24.42 42.27 11.91
C GLU A 284 25.67 42.79 11.18
N SER A 285 25.53 43.99 10.63
CA SER A 285 26.61 44.83 10.14
C SER A 285 27.48 45.29 11.31
N LYS A 286 28.79 45.00 11.25
CA LYS A 286 29.79 45.80 11.94
C LYS A 286 30.95 46.05 11.00
N ASP A 287 30.98 47.28 10.51
CA ASP A 287 32.13 47.90 9.85
C ASP A 287 33.15 48.30 10.92
N GLU A 288 34.41 47.92 10.76
CA GLU A 288 35.59 48.77 11.02
C GLU A 288 36.90 48.04 10.65
N SER A 289 37.44 48.45 9.49
CA SER A 289 38.84 48.77 9.15
C SER A 289 40.06 48.02 9.75
N LYS A 290 40.82 47.43 8.82
CA LYS A 290 42.31 47.30 8.68
C LYS A 290 43.16 46.68 9.81
N THR A 291 44.01 45.70 9.43
CA THR A 291 45.45 45.90 9.12
C THR A 291 46.04 44.62 8.48
N GLU A 292 46.95 44.82 7.51
CA GLU A 292 47.79 43.83 6.82
C GLU A 292 48.66 42.94 7.73
N ALA A 293 48.88 41.69 7.31
CA ALA A 293 50.23 41.11 7.20
C ALA A 293 50.21 39.82 6.34
N GLU A 294 51.01 39.83 5.27
CA GLU A 294 51.30 38.71 4.40
C GLU A 294 52.03 37.55 5.13
N LYS A 295 51.76 36.30 4.73
CA LYS A 295 52.85 35.35 4.41
C LYS A 295 52.38 34.21 3.50
N LYS A 296 53.02 34.14 2.33
CA LYS A 296 53.04 33.02 1.37
C LYS A 296 53.45 31.69 2.02
N THR A 297 52.87 30.59 1.55
CA THR A 297 53.63 29.48 0.91
C THR A 297 52.67 28.51 0.21
N GLU A 298 53.16 28.02 -0.93
CA GLU A 298 52.50 27.29 -2.02
C GLU A 298 52.47 25.75 -1.79
N PRO A 299 51.86 24.96 -2.70
CA PRO A 299 51.16 23.70 -2.41
C PRO A 299 52.03 22.45 -2.60
N VAL A 300 51.56 21.30 -2.12
CA VAL A 300 52.10 19.98 -2.45
C VAL A 300 51.02 19.08 -3.03
N GLU A 301 51.43 18.42 -4.12
CA GLU A 301 50.69 17.64 -5.09
C GLU A 301 50.08 16.32 -4.58
N SER A 302 48.98 15.97 -5.24
CA SER A 302 48.59 14.66 -5.79
C SER A 302 49.66 13.55 -5.86
N LYS A 303 49.27 12.37 -5.35
CA LYS A 303 49.58 10.98 -5.75
C LYS A 303 49.10 10.10 -4.56
N THR A 304 48.39 8.98 -4.68
CA THR A 304 48.36 7.91 -5.69
C THR A 304 47.13 7.03 -5.37
N GLU A 305 46.45 6.50 -6.38
CA GLU A 305 45.64 5.27 -6.23
C GLU A 305 46.56 4.09 -5.87
N PRO A 306 45.98 3.01 -5.30
CA PRO A 306 46.10 1.77 -6.06
C PRO A 306 44.76 1.04 -6.23
N GLU A 307 44.55 0.57 -7.45
CA GLU A 307 43.84 -0.66 -7.77
C GLU A 307 44.25 -1.80 -6.83
N VAL A 308 43.26 -2.55 -6.33
CA VAL A 308 43.50 -3.93 -5.88
C VAL A 308 42.48 -4.84 -6.55
N GLU A 309 43.05 -5.77 -7.29
CA GLU A 309 42.47 -6.87 -8.03
C GLU A 309 41.49 -7.73 -7.23
N SER A 310 40.56 -8.33 -7.97
CA SER A 310 39.87 -9.55 -7.61
C SER A 310 40.85 -10.66 -7.21
N LYS A 311 40.60 -11.33 -6.09
CA LYS A 311 41.02 -12.72 -5.87
C LYS A 311 40.10 -13.39 -4.84
N THR A 312 39.37 -14.37 -5.38
CA THR A 312 39.10 -15.72 -4.84
C THR A 312 38.64 -15.89 -3.39
N GLU A 313 37.52 -16.62 -3.29
CA GLU A 313 37.02 -17.36 -2.13
C GLU A 313 38.09 -18.23 -1.47
N PRO A 314 37.81 -18.67 -0.23
CA PRO A 314 37.77 -20.12 -0.05
C PRO A 314 36.48 -20.63 0.60
N ASP A 315 36.10 -21.82 0.14
CA ASP A 315 35.21 -22.80 0.76
C ASP A 315 35.35 -22.90 2.28
N VAL A 316 34.21 -23.05 2.97
CA VAL A 316 34.12 -23.92 4.16
C VAL A 316 32.82 -24.73 4.11
N GLU A 317 33.03 -25.99 3.76
CA GLU A 317 32.34 -27.23 4.12
C GLU A 317 31.03 -27.17 4.92
N THR A 318 30.04 -27.75 4.25
CA THR A 318 28.86 -28.44 4.76
C THR A 318 29.20 -29.40 5.91
N LYS A 319 28.46 -29.30 7.02
CA LYS A 319 28.32 -30.40 7.98
C LYS A 319 26.85 -30.69 8.25
N THR A 320 26.50 -31.95 8.02
CA THR A 320 25.20 -32.59 8.06
C THR A 320 24.72 -32.91 9.49
N GLU A 321 23.40 -32.75 9.68
CA GLU A 321 22.45 -33.59 10.45
C GLU A 321 22.48 -33.63 12.00
N PRO A 322 21.34 -33.96 12.70
CA PRO A 322 20.31 -34.92 12.27
C PRO A 322 18.82 -34.54 12.32
N GLU A 323 18.10 -35.28 11.48
CA GLU A 323 16.70 -35.67 11.48
C GLU A 323 16.16 -36.09 12.87
N VAL A 324 14.88 -35.78 13.10
CA VAL A 324 14.03 -36.49 14.07
C VAL A 324 12.83 -37.04 13.32
N GLU A 325 12.86 -38.36 13.06
CA GLU A 325 11.69 -39.16 12.74
C GLU A 325 10.76 -39.26 13.96
N THR A 326 9.44 -39.25 13.73
CA THR A 326 8.58 -40.32 14.26
C THR A 326 7.20 -40.38 13.59
N LYS A 327 7.04 -41.47 12.82
CA LYS A 327 5.88 -42.40 12.73
C LYS A 327 4.56 -41.97 12.06
N THR A 328 4.40 -42.54 10.87
CA THR A 328 3.20 -42.83 10.06
C THR A 328 2.31 -43.96 10.62
N ALA A 329 1.01 -43.91 10.28
CA ALA A 329 0.22 -44.93 9.54
C ALA A 329 -1.30 -44.72 9.70
N PRO A 330 -2.20 -45.25 8.81
CA PRO A 330 -2.07 -45.52 7.37
C PRO A 330 -3.29 -45.08 6.49
N THR A 331 -3.00 -44.89 5.20
CA THR A 331 -3.72 -45.30 3.96
C THR A 331 -5.21 -44.97 3.73
N THR A 332 -5.50 -44.28 2.61
CA THR A 332 -6.22 -44.81 1.41
C THR A 332 -6.15 -43.82 0.24
N GLU A 333 -5.60 -44.26 -0.90
CA GLU A 333 -5.73 -43.63 -2.22
C GLU A 333 -7.14 -43.85 -2.81
N PRO A 334 -7.52 -43.05 -3.82
CA PRO A 334 -8.04 -43.68 -5.03
C PRO A 334 -7.38 -43.23 -6.34
N THR A 335 -7.15 -44.27 -7.13
CA THR A 335 -6.69 -44.46 -8.50
C THR A 335 -7.28 -43.53 -9.57
N GLU A 336 -6.45 -43.17 -10.56
CA GLU A 336 -6.84 -42.61 -11.86
C GLU A 336 -7.77 -43.56 -12.66
N PRO A 337 -8.68 -43.03 -13.51
CA PRO A 337 -9.45 -43.85 -14.44
C PRO A 337 -8.74 -44.05 -15.79
N ALA A 338 -8.80 -45.29 -16.27
CA ALA A 338 -8.40 -45.72 -17.60
C ALA A 338 -9.42 -45.30 -18.69
N THR A 339 -8.87 -45.06 -19.87
CA THR A 339 -9.52 -44.85 -21.18
C THR A 339 -10.19 -46.12 -21.72
N ALA A 340 -11.37 -45.99 -22.35
CA ALA A 340 -11.79 -46.80 -23.50
C ALA A 340 -13.04 -46.26 -24.24
N THR A 341 -12.90 -46.18 -25.58
CA THR A 341 -13.87 -46.47 -26.65
C THR A 341 -15.07 -45.55 -26.93
N GLU A 342 -14.88 -44.66 -27.92
CA GLU A 342 -15.46 -44.69 -29.27
C GLU A 342 -16.80 -45.45 -29.48
N ALA A 343 -17.85 -44.70 -29.87
CA ALA A 343 -19.01 -45.19 -30.63
C ALA A 343 -19.69 -44.04 -31.39
N THR A 344 -19.26 -43.89 -32.65
CA THR A 344 -20.02 -43.61 -33.89
C THR A 344 -21.44 -43.01 -33.83
N GLU A 345 -21.58 -41.82 -34.43
CA GLU A 345 -22.81 -41.35 -35.11
C GLU A 345 -23.06 -42.16 -36.39
N PRO A 346 -24.32 -42.22 -36.87
CA PRO A 346 -24.50 -42.06 -38.30
C PRO A 346 -25.52 -40.99 -38.69
N SER A 347 -25.08 -40.28 -39.72
CA SER A 347 -25.74 -39.35 -40.62
C SER A 347 -27.15 -39.77 -41.07
N THR A 348 -28.02 -38.77 -41.11
CA THR A 348 -29.35 -38.75 -41.73
C THR A 348 -29.25 -38.54 -43.25
N GLU A 349 -29.89 -39.41 -44.03
CA GLU A 349 -30.33 -39.12 -45.40
C GLU A 349 -31.85 -39.34 -45.55
N PRO A 350 -32.51 -38.66 -46.51
CA PRO A 350 -33.95 -38.40 -46.46
C PRO A 350 -34.78 -39.41 -47.27
N ILE A 351 -35.98 -39.74 -46.78
CA ILE A 351 -36.99 -40.46 -47.56
C ILE A 351 -38.01 -39.47 -48.13
N LYS A 352 -38.07 -39.43 -49.46
CA LYS A 352 -39.21 -38.93 -50.25
C LYS A 352 -40.36 -39.93 -50.17
N ALA A 353 -41.54 -39.44 -49.81
CA ALA A 353 -42.88 -39.68 -50.39
C ALA A 353 -43.95 -39.39 -49.34
#